data_AF-A0A3M1NT43-F1
#
_entry.id   AF-A0A3M1NT43-F1
#
_cell.length_a   1.000
_cell.length_b   1.000
_cell.length_c   1.000
_cell.angle_alpha   90.00
_cell.angle_beta   90.00
_cell.angle_gamma   90.00
#
_symmetry.space_group_name_H-M   'P 1'
#
loop_
_entity.id
_entity.type
_entity.pdbx_description
1 polymer ?
#
loop_
_entity_poly.entity_id
_entity_poly.type
_entity_poly.pdbx_seq_one_letter_code
_entity_poly.pdbx_strand_id
1 'polypeptide(L)'
;MRIGLIYDLFEDYPWMPGEAPDADAEYEPPETVAVLAEAVSALGYAPVPVGTAYDLLRQLDRLELDAAVNIAEGARSRNREAYAPILLEMAGIP
;
A
#
# COMPACT_ATOMS: atom_id res chain seq x y z
N MET A 1 6.67 9.87 -14.64
CA MET A 1 6.23 9.96 -13.25
C MET A 1 6.51 8.65 -12.56
N ARG A 2 6.90 8.68 -11.28
CA ARG A 2 7.10 7.55 -10.38
C ARG A 2 5.83 7.43 -9.54
N ILE A 3 5.07 6.35 -9.75
CA ILE A 3 3.79 6.13 -9.08
C ILE A 3 3.99 5.08 -8.01
N GLY A 4 3.85 5.49 -6.74
CA GLY A 4 3.93 4.56 -5.61
C GLY A 4 2.72 3.64 -5.59
N LEU A 5 2.94 2.34 -5.35
CA LEU A 5 1.89 1.38 -5.09
C LEU A 5 1.93 1.01 -3.60
N ILE A 6 0.92 1.46 -2.86
CA ILE A 6 0.75 1.16 -1.43
C ILE A 6 -0.32 0.08 -1.31
N TYR A 7 0.01 -1.04 -0.67
CA TYR A 7 -0.82 -2.25 -0.65
C TYR A 7 -0.48 -3.10 0.57
N ASP A 8 -1.39 -3.99 0.96
CA ASP A 8 -1.14 -5.02 1.96
C ASP A 8 -1.35 -6.40 1.33
N LEU A 9 -0.35 -7.29 1.40
CA LEU A 9 -0.45 -8.65 0.85
C LEU A 9 -0.96 -9.64 1.89
N PHE A 10 -1.73 -10.66 1.50
CA PHE A 10 -2.16 -11.73 2.42
C PHE A 10 -1.02 -12.31 3.27
N GLU A 11 0.18 -12.44 2.71
CA GLU A 11 1.36 -12.94 3.42
C GLU A 11 1.90 -11.99 4.50
N ASP A 12 1.59 -10.70 4.40
CA ASP A 12 1.98 -9.65 5.33
C ASP A 12 0.92 -9.40 6.42
N TYR A 13 -0.22 -10.10 6.38
CA TYR A 13 -1.27 -9.92 7.38
C TYR A 13 -0.74 -10.25 8.78
N PRO A 14 -0.77 -9.29 9.72
CA PRO A 14 -0.26 -9.53 11.04
C PRO A 14 -1.32 -10.32 11.82
N TRP A 15 -1.27 -11.65 11.76
CA TRP A 15 -2.23 -12.49 12.48
C TRP A 15 -2.04 -12.47 14.00
N MET A 16 -3.14 -12.48 14.76
CA MET A 16 -3.16 -12.70 16.21
C MET A 16 -4.04 -13.89 16.60
N PRO A 17 -3.74 -14.55 17.73
CA PRO A 17 -4.59 -15.60 18.26
C PRO A 17 -6.03 -15.11 18.50
N GLY A 18 -7.01 -15.81 17.91
CA GLY A 18 -8.43 -15.54 18.10
C GLY A 18 -9.06 -14.57 17.09
N GLU A 19 -8.32 -14.11 16.08
CA GLU A 19 -8.91 -13.37 14.96
C GLU A 19 -9.82 -14.25 14.10
N ALA A 20 -10.73 -13.60 13.37
CA ALA A 20 -11.64 -14.29 12.45
C ALA A 20 -10.85 -14.97 11.32
N PRO A 21 -11.30 -16.12 10.77
CA PRO A 21 -10.58 -16.83 9.72
C PRO A 21 -10.34 -16.03 8.44
N ASP A 22 -11.10 -14.95 8.25
CA ASP A 22 -11.10 -14.04 7.11
C ASP A 22 -10.73 -12.60 7.53
N ALA A 23 -10.00 -12.44 8.64
CA ALA A 23 -9.59 -11.12 9.12
C ALA A 23 -8.69 -10.36 8.13
N ASP A 24 -8.09 -11.06 7.17
CA ASP A 24 -7.28 -10.56 6.06
C ASP A 24 -8.06 -10.38 4.75
N ALA A 25 -9.39 -10.50 4.75
CA ALA A 25 -10.20 -10.47 3.51
C ALA A 25 -10.06 -9.18 2.68
N GLU A 26 -9.57 -8.10 3.28
CA GLU A 26 -9.31 -6.82 2.63
C GLU A 26 -7.88 -6.72 2.07
N TYR A 27 -7.02 -7.71 2.31
CA TYR A 27 -5.65 -7.76 1.78
C TYR A 27 -5.65 -8.40 0.40
N GLU A 28 -4.54 -8.22 -0.31
CA GLU A 28 -4.44 -8.55 -1.73
C GLU A 28 -3.49 -9.73 -1.98
N PRO A 29 -3.71 -10.50 -3.06
CA PRO A 29 -2.69 -11.40 -3.57
C PRO A 29 -1.62 -10.60 -4.36
N PRO A 30 -0.38 -11.12 -4.48
CA PRO A 30 0.68 -10.47 -5.26
C PRO A 30 0.28 -10.16 -6.72
N GLU A 31 -0.62 -10.97 -7.28
CA GLU A 31 -1.19 -10.80 -8.62
C GLU A 31 -1.92 -9.46 -8.78
N THR A 32 -2.63 -8.96 -7.76
CA THR A 32 -3.30 -7.64 -7.83
C THR A 32 -2.25 -6.54 -8.01
N VAL A 33 -1.16 -6.58 -7.23
CA VAL A 33 -0.07 -5.60 -7.31
C VAL A 33 0.62 -5.66 -8.68
N ALA A 34 0.85 -6.86 -9.20
CA ALA A 34 1.43 -7.05 -10.53
C ALA A 34 0.56 -6.42 -11.63
N VAL A 35 -0.75 -6.65 -11.61
CA VAL A 35 -1.70 -6.06 -12.58
C VAL A 35 -1.72 -4.53 -12.47
N LEU A 36 -1.68 -3.97 -11.27
CA LEU A 36 -1.61 -2.52 -11.08
C LEU A 36 -0.29 -1.93 -11.60
N ALA A 37 0.83 -2.61 -11.34
CA ALA A 37 2.13 -2.19 -11.87
C ALA A 37 2.16 -2.22 -13.40
N GLU A 38 1.58 -3.23 -14.02
CA GLU A 38 1.41 -3.31 -15.48
C GLU A 38 0.53 -2.19 -16.01
N ALA A 39 -0.60 -1.89 -15.36
CA ALA A 39 -1.50 -0.80 -15.75
C ALA A 39 -0.80 0.57 -15.69
N VAL A 40 -0.05 0.84 -14.61
CA VAL A 40 0.78 2.05 -14.47
C VAL A 40 1.83 2.13 -15.58
N SER A 41 2.50 1.00 -15.87
CA SER A 41 3.51 0.92 -16.93
C SER A 41 2.92 1.16 -18.32
N ALA A 42 1.72 0.65 -18.59
CA ALA A 42 1.01 0.82 -19.85
C ALA A 42 0.62 2.30 -20.12
N LEU A 43 0.49 3.11 -19.07
CA LEU A 43 0.29 4.56 -19.16
C LEU A 43 1.60 5.34 -19.38
N GLY A 44 2.75 4.66 -19.44
CA GLY A 44 4.07 5.27 -19.63
C GLY A 44 4.71 5.82 -18.34
N TYR A 45 4.20 5.41 -17.18
CA TYR A 45 4.75 5.78 -15.87
C TYR A 45 5.56 4.64 -15.25
N ALA A 46 6.41 4.96 -14.28
CA ALA A 46 7.22 3.98 -13.57
C ALA A 46 6.52 3.56 -12.28
N PRO A 47 6.00 2.31 -12.16
CA PRO A 47 5.47 1.82 -10.90
C PRO A 47 6.59 1.64 -9.87
N VAL A 48 6.34 2.02 -8.63
CA VAL A 48 7.25 1.84 -7.49
C VAL A 48 6.49 1.05 -6.42
N PRO A 49 6.69 -0.27 -6.31
CA PRO A 49 6.12 -1.06 -5.22
C PRO A 49 6.66 -0.55 -3.88
N VAL A 50 5.78 -0.14 -2.98
CA VAL A 50 6.15 0.38 -1.65
C VAL A 50 5.81 -0.61 -0.55
N GLY A 51 4.69 -1.33 -0.66
CA GLY A 51 4.19 -2.21 0.40
C GLY A 51 3.21 -1.49 1.32
N THR A 52 3.19 -1.89 2.59
CA THR A 52 2.19 -1.46 3.58
C THR A 52 2.36 0.02 3.95
N ALA A 53 1.39 0.58 4.69
CA ALA A 53 1.54 1.91 5.29
C ALA A 53 2.77 2.01 6.23
N TYR A 54 3.18 0.90 6.85
CA TYR A 54 4.38 0.86 7.70
C TYR A 54 5.66 0.86 6.89
N ASP A 55 5.67 0.21 5.73
CA ASP A 55 6.81 0.27 4.81
C ASP A 55 6.96 1.67 4.26
N LEU A 56 5.86 2.28 3.80
CA LEU A 56 5.81 3.70 3.41
C LEU A 56 6.43 4.59 4.48
N LEU A 57 6.00 4.48 5.74
CA LEU A 57 6.56 5.26 6.85
C LEU A 57 8.08 5.10 7.01
N ARG A 58 8.63 3.89 6.83
CA ARG A 58 10.07 3.61 7.01
C ARG A 58 10.95 4.18 5.92
N GLN A 59 10.39 4.40 4.73
CA GLN A 59 11.16 4.79 3.54
C GLN A 59 10.73 6.12 2.93
N LEU A 60 9.75 6.80 3.53
CA LEU A 60 9.15 8.04 3.02
C LEU A 60 10.19 9.12 2.70
N ASP A 61 11.24 9.22 3.51
CA ASP A 61 12.35 10.18 3.35
C ASP A 61 13.24 9.90 2.13
N ARG A 62 13.19 8.70 1.57
CA ARG A 62 14.03 8.23 0.46
C ARG A 62 13.23 7.99 -0.82
N LEU A 63 11.90 8.02 -0.73
CA LEU A 63 11.01 7.80 -1.85
C LEU A 63 10.88 9.08 -2.68
N GLU A 64 11.26 9.00 -3.94
CA GLU A 64 10.94 10.01 -4.95
C GLU A 64 9.67 9.55 -5.67
N LEU A 65 8.49 9.96 -5.19
CA LEU A 65 7.20 9.65 -5.81
C LEU A 65 6.54 10.94 -6.32
N ASP A 66 5.95 10.87 -7.50
CA ASP A 66 5.17 11.97 -8.07
C ASP A 66 3.69 11.90 -7.68
N ALA A 67 3.19 10.68 -7.41
CA ALA A 67 1.84 10.38 -6.93
C ALA A 67 1.80 8.95 -6.37
N ALA A 68 0.70 8.56 -5.73
CA ALA A 68 0.49 7.20 -5.24
C ALA A 68 -0.89 6.63 -5.61
N VAL A 69 -0.93 5.32 -5.84
CA VAL A 69 -2.14 4.51 -5.83
C VAL A 69 -2.14 3.74 -4.51
N ASN A 70 -3.07 4.09 -3.62
CA ASN A 70 -3.23 3.44 -2.33
C ASN A 70 -4.41 2.47 -2.36
N ILE A 71 -4.13 1.20 -2.12
CA ILE A 71 -5.12 0.15 -1.86
C ILE A 71 -4.84 -0.54 -0.51
N ALA A 72 -3.96 0.02 0.32
CA ALA A 72 -3.69 -0.51 1.65
C ALA A 72 -4.84 -0.17 2.61
N GLU A 73 -5.18 -1.15 3.43
CA GLU A 73 -6.28 -1.16 4.41
C GLU A 73 -5.71 -1.16 5.84
N GLY A 74 -4.57 -1.81 6.07
CA GLY A 74 -3.98 -1.98 7.40
C GLY A 74 -4.79 -2.93 8.29
N ALA A 75 -4.47 -3.02 9.59
CA ALA A 75 -5.14 -3.98 10.49
C ALA A 75 -5.50 -3.37 11.85
N ARG A 76 -6.55 -3.93 12.48
CA ARG A 76 -6.95 -3.80 13.92
C ARG A 76 -7.34 -2.41 14.44
N SER A 77 -7.11 -1.35 13.70
CA SER A 77 -7.53 0.01 14.07
C SER A 77 -8.82 0.41 13.35
N ARG A 78 -9.65 1.24 14.01
CA ARG A 78 -10.80 1.89 13.35
C ARG A 78 -10.37 2.87 12.26
N ASN A 79 -9.15 3.37 12.34
CA ASN A 79 -8.59 4.35 11.41
C ASN A 79 -7.46 3.73 10.55
N ARG A 80 -7.40 2.39 10.43
CA ARG A 80 -6.31 1.68 9.73
C ARG A 80 -6.11 2.16 8.29
N GLU A 81 -7.22 2.39 7.57
CA GLU A 81 -7.24 2.89 6.19
C GLU A 81 -6.69 4.32 6.06
N ALA A 82 -6.63 5.09 7.15
CA ALA A 82 -6.10 6.45 7.12
C ALA A 82 -4.56 6.50 7.20
N TYR A 83 -3.89 5.38 7.48
CA TYR A 83 -2.44 5.38 7.72
C TYR A 83 -1.63 5.73 6.48
N ALA A 84 -1.89 5.11 5.33
CA ALA A 84 -1.19 5.46 4.10
C ALA A 84 -1.56 6.87 3.60
N PRO A 85 -2.85 7.25 3.49
CA PRO A 85 -3.23 8.58 3.04
C PRO A 85 -2.64 9.72 3.86
N ILE A 86 -2.57 9.58 5.20
CA ILE A 86 -2.05 10.67 6.03
C ILE A 86 -0.53 10.84 5.86
N LEU A 87 0.21 9.75 5.62
CA LEU A 87 1.64 9.81 5.34
C LEU A 87 1.90 10.46 3.97
N LEU A 88 1.11 10.11 2.96
CA LEU A 88 1.18 10.70 1.62
C LEU A 88 0.85 12.21 1.67
N GLU A 89 -0.24 12.58 2.35
CA GLU A 89 -0.64 13.99 2.57
C GLU A 89 0.48 14.78 3.26
N MET A 90 1.04 14.25 4.34
CA MET A 90 2.15 14.89 5.06
C MET A 90 3.41 15.05 4.19
N ALA A 91 3.64 14.15 3.24
CA ALA A 91 4.75 14.22 2.30
C ALA A 91 4.45 15.10 1.06
N GLY A 92 3.22 15.60 0.91
CA GLY A 92 2.81 16.35 -0.28
C GLY A 92 2.72 15.48 -1.54
N ILE A 93 2.48 14.18 -1.38
CA ILE A 93 2.33 13.22 -2.48
C ILE A 93 0.82 13.03 -2.72
N PRO A 94 0.30 13.37 -3.92
CA PRO A 94 -1.11 13.17 -4.25
C PRO A 94 -1.49 11.71 -4.50
#